data_AF-R5GUV8-F1
#
_entry.id   AF-R5GUV8-F1
#
_cell.length_a   1.000
_cell.length_b   1.000
_cell.length_c   1.000
_cell.angle_alpha   90.00
_cell.angle_beta   90.00
_cell.angle_gamma   90.00
#
_symmetry.space_group_name_H-M   'P 1'
#
loop_
_entity.id
_entity.type
_entity.pdbx_description
1 polymer ?
#
loop_
_entity_poly.entity_id
_entity_poly.type
_entity_poly.pdbx_seq_one_letter_code
_entity_poly.pdbx_strand_id
1 'polypeptide(L)'
;MAFDVDGVLSASTITLHPGGEPQRTANIKDGYALQLAVKRGLHLAIITGGRTEAVRRRYEGLGIKDVFLGCAVKIETYDDWVADYGLRDEEVLYMGDDIPDYEVMRRVGCPCAPADAAPEIKSLARYVSQYKGGCGCVRDVVEQVLRAQGQWMSDAHAFGW
;
A
#
# COMPACT_ATOMS: atom_id res chain seq x y z
N MET A 1 1.82 4.45 6.70
CA MET A 1 1.27 3.22 6.08
C MET A 1 2.00 2.98 4.78
N ALA A 2 2.47 1.76 4.53
CA ALA A 2 3.22 1.41 3.33
C ALA A 2 2.51 0.28 2.57
N PHE A 3 2.57 0.32 1.25
CA PHE A 3 1.86 -0.62 0.37
C PHE A 3 2.77 -1.12 -0.74
N ASP A 4 2.72 -2.42 -1.02
CA ASP A 4 3.18 -2.94 -2.30
C ASP A 4 2.21 -2.54 -3.44
N VAL A 5 2.66 -2.72 -4.69
CA VAL A 5 1.86 -2.50 -5.89
C VAL A 5 1.29 -3.79 -6.47
N ASP A 6 2.12 -4.77 -6.81
CA ASP A 6 1.72 -5.88 -7.69
C ASP A 6 1.08 -6.99 -6.86
N GLY A 7 -0.26 -7.02 -6.83
CA GLY A 7 -1.03 -7.92 -5.97
C GLY A 7 -1.60 -7.25 -4.71
N VAL A 8 -1.27 -5.98 -4.49
CA VAL A 8 -1.87 -5.13 -3.44
C VAL A 8 -2.64 -3.96 -4.04
N LEU A 9 -1.96 -2.93 -4.57
CA LEU A 9 -2.62 -1.79 -5.22
C LEU A 9 -3.09 -2.08 -6.65
N SER A 10 -2.48 -3.07 -7.30
CA SER A 10 -2.83 -3.64 -8.59
C SER A 10 -3.25 -5.10 -8.42
N ALA A 11 -4.08 -5.62 -9.32
CA ALA A 11 -4.40 -7.04 -9.36
C ALA A 11 -3.15 -7.88 -9.67
N SER A 12 -3.13 -9.13 -9.20
CA SER A 12 -2.02 -10.07 -9.43
C SER A 12 -2.00 -10.67 -10.84
N THR A 13 -3.12 -10.59 -11.58
CA THR A 13 -3.19 -10.99 -12.99
C THR A 13 -3.61 -9.79 -13.82
N ILE A 14 -2.74 -9.38 -14.75
CA ILE A 14 -2.89 -8.18 -15.55
C ILE A 14 -2.47 -8.42 -17.00
N THR A 15 -2.92 -7.53 -17.88
CA THR A 15 -2.54 -7.58 -19.29
C THR A 15 -1.04 -7.38 -19.45
N LEU A 16 -0.41 -8.22 -20.28
CA LEU A 16 0.97 -8.05 -20.69
C LEU A 16 1.02 -7.14 -21.92
N HIS A 17 1.68 -5.98 -21.79
CA HIS A 17 1.93 -5.09 -22.92
C HIS A 17 2.83 -5.80 -23.95
N PRO A 18 2.70 -5.56 -25.26
CA PRO A 18 3.57 -6.15 -26.29
C PRO A 18 5.08 -5.91 -26.07
N GLY A 19 5.44 -4.85 -25.33
CA GLY A 19 6.81 -4.58 -24.90
C GLY A 19 7.32 -5.45 -23.73
N GLY A 20 6.54 -6.41 -23.25
CA GLY A 20 6.91 -7.33 -22.15
C GLY A 20 6.62 -6.78 -20.75
N GLU A 21 6.06 -5.58 -20.64
CA GLU A 21 5.73 -4.98 -19.34
C GLU A 21 4.30 -5.33 -18.89
N PRO A 22 4.11 -5.76 -17.63
CA PRO A 22 2.77 -5.89 -17.06
C PRO A 22 2.08 -4.53 -16.93
N GLN A 23 0.84 -4.43 -17.40
CA GLN A 23 0.01 -3.22 -17.34
C GLN A 23 -0.75 -3.15 -16.00
N ARG A 24 -0.16 -2.47 -15.01
CA ARG A 24 -0.74 -2.37 -13.66
C ARG A 24 -2.11 -1.69 -13.68
N THR A 25 -3.02 -2.22 -12.88
CA THR A 25 -4.35 -1.64 -12.66
C THR A 25 -4.33 -0.67 -11.48
N ALA A 26 -5.32 0.22 -11.41
CA ALA A 26 -5.54 1.05 -10.23
C ALA A 26 -7.01 1.04 -9.82
N ASN A 27 -7.27 0.84 -8.53
CA ASN A 27 -8.62 0.95 -8.00
C ASN A 27 -8.95 2.40 -7.63
N ILE A 28 -10.11 2.88 -8.09
CA ILE A 28 -10.55 4.26 -7.82
C ILE A 28 -10.91 4.46 -6.34
N LYS A 29 -11.46 3.44 -5.67
CA LYS A 29 -11.84 3.54 -4.25
C LYS A 29 -10.62 3.50 -3.33
N ASP A 30 -9.59 2.74 -3.68
CA ASP A 30 -8.28 2.79 -3.00
C ASP A 30 -7.69 4.19 -3.13
N GLY A 31 -7.72 4.75 -4.35
CA GLY A 31 -7.23 6.10 -4.62
C GLY A 31 -7.87 7.18 -3.74
N TYR A 32 -9.20 7.14 -3.56
CA TYR A 32 -9.88 8.07 -2.66
C TYR A 32 -9.41 7.93 -1.21
N ALA A 33 -9.32 6.71 -0.68
CA ALA A 33 -8.94 6.52 0.72
C ALA A 33 -7.48 6.91 0.99
N LEU A 34 -6.59 6.57 0.07
CA LEU A 34 -5.19 7.00 0.12
C LEU A 34 -5.08 8.53 0.11
N GLN A 35 -5.77 9.19 -0.81
CA GLN A 35 -5.73 10.64 -0.89
C GLN A 35 -6.33 11.32 0.36
N LEU A 36 -7.42 10.77 0.91
CA LEU A 36 -7.96 11.26 2.18
C LEU A 36 -6.95 11.08 3.31
N ALA A 37 -6.26 9.93 3.39
CA ALA A 37 -5.20 9.72 4.37
C ALA A 37 -4.06 10.75 4.23
N VAL A 38 -3.65 11.09 2.99
CA VAL A 38 -2.70 12.19 2.75
C VAL A 38 -3.24 13.52 3.27
N LYS A 39 -4.50 13.86 2.95
CA LYS A 39 -5.16 15.09 3.43
C LYS A 39 -5.24 15.15 4.97
N ARG A 40 -5.21 13.99 5.65
CA ARG A 40 -5.18 13.87 7.12
C ARG A 40 -3.77 13.88 7.71
N GLY A 41 -2.74 14.05 6.89
CA GLY A 41 -1.35 14.13 7.33
C GLY A 41 -0.71 12.77 7.64
N LEU A 42 -1.31 11.66 7.19
CA LEU A 42 -0.69 10.35 7.34
C LEU A 42 0.45 10.19 6.33
N HIS A 43 1.60 9.72 6.82
CA HIS A 43 2.72 9.33 5.96
C HIS A 43 2.38 8.06 5.19
N LEU A 44 2.40 8.14 3.87
CA LEU A 44 2.14 7.01 2.97
C LEU A 44 3.36 6.71 2.12
N ALA A 45 3.71 5.43 2.00
CA ALA A 45 4.75 4.95 1.11
C ALA A 45 4.26 3.87 0.16
N ILE A 46 4.86 3.83 -1.03
CA ILE A 46 4.72 2.74 -1.99
C ILE A 46 6.09 2.14 -2.21
N ILE A 47 6.22 0.84 -1.97
CA ILE A 47 7.48 0.10 -2.06
C ILE A 47 7.27 -1.07 -3.00
N THR A 48 7.80 -0.98 -4.22
CA THR A 48 7.60 -2.00 -5.25
C THR A 48 8.88 -2.36 -5.98
N GLY A 49 9.02 -3.64 -6.34
CA GLY A 49 10.07 -4.11 -7.26
C GLY A 49 9.82 -3.66 -8.71
N GLY A 50 8.59 -3.24 -9.05
CA GLY A 50 8.24 -2.72 -10.36
C GLY A 50 8.94 -1.39 -10.66
N ARG A 51 9.25 -1.16 -11.95
CA ARG A 51 9.98 0.04 -12.44
C ARG A 51 9.13 0.93 -13.35
N THR A 52 7.82 0.66 -13.44
CA THR A 52 6.94 1.36 -14.37
C THR A 52 6.59 2.75 -13.85
N GLU A 53 7.07 3.80 -14.51
CA GLU A 53 6.85 5.21 -14.13
C GLU A 53 5.37 5.64 -14.07
N ALA A 54 4.46 4.92 -14.74
CA ALA A 54 3.02 5.17 -14.61
C ALA A 54 2.52 4.97 -13.17
N VAL A 55 3.14 4.05 -12.40
CA VAL A 55 2.87 3.85 -10.97
C VAL A 55 3.21 5.11 -10.20
N ARG A 56 4.44 5.64 -10.36
CA ARG A 56 4.87 6.90 -9.74
C ARG A 56 3.90 8.02 -9.99
N ARG A 57 3.62 8.31 -11.27
CA ARG A 57 2.70 9.40 -11.67
C ARG A 57 1.32 9.26 -11.06
N ARG A 58 0.78 8.03 -11.00
CA ARG A 58 -0.54 7.77 -10.43
C ARG A 58 -0.61 8.15 -8.96
N TYR A 59 0.36 7.71 -8.17
CA TYR A 59 0.30 7.84 -6.71
C TYR A 59 0.85 9.18 -6.20
N GLU A 60 1.86 9.75 -6.87
CA GLU A 60 2.25 11.16 -6.64
C GLU A 60 1.08 12.11 -6.96
N GLY A 61 0.26 11.79 -7.97
CA GLY A 61 -0.97 12.52 -8.27
C GLY A 61 -2.03 12.48 -7.15
N LEU A 62 -1.93 11.54 -6.20
CA LEU A 62 -2.76 11.50 -4.99
C LEU A 62 -2.12 12.25 -3.80
N GLY A 63 -0.93 12.84 -4.00
CA GLY A 63 -0.15 13.52 -2.97
C GLY A 63 0.79 12.61 -2.18
N ILE A 64 0.94 11.34 -2.57
CA ILE A 64 1.90 10.41 -1.97
C ILE A 64 3.30 10.78 -2.44
N LYS A 65 4.16 11.24 -1.54
CA LYS A 65 5.52 11.67 -1.89
C LYS A 65 6.51 10.51 -1.98
N ASP A 66 6.32 9.50 -1.14
CA ASP A 66 7.24 8.39 -0.98
C ASP A 66 6.84 7.26 -1.94
N VAL A 67 7.25 7.36 -3.20
CA VAL A 67 7.07 6.29 -4.20
C VAL A 67 8.42 5.73 -4.63
N PHE A 68 8.73 4.55 -4.09
CA PHE A 68 9.97 3.83 -4.31
C PHE A 68 9.75 2.73 -5.35
N LEU A 69 10.44 2.85 -6.48
CA LEU A 69 10.36 1.91 -7.61
C LEU A 69 11.66 1.10 -7.70
N GLY A 70 11.57 -0.13 -8.21
CA GLY A 70 12.74 -0.98 -8.41
C GLY A 70 13.40 -1.44 -7.12
N CYS A 71 12.65 -1.49 -6.01
CA CYS A 71 13.12 -1.98 -4.72
C CYS A 71 13.37 -3.49 -4.79
N ALA A 72 14.61 -3.88 -5.02
CA ALA A 72 14.99 -5.29 -5.11
C ALA A 72 14.89 -6.01 -3.76
N VAL A 73 15.27 -5.31 -2.68
CA VAL A 73 15.20 -5.80 -1.30
C VAL A 73 14.37 -4.79 -0.50
N LYS A 74 13.11 -5.12 -0.24
CA LYS A 74 12.14 -4.15 0.31
C LYS A 74 12.45 -3.70 1.73
N ILE A 75 13.11 -4.55 2.53
CA ILE A 75 13.45 -4.19 3.92
C ILE A 75 14.44 -3.01 3.97
N GLU A 76 15.37 -2.90 3.03
CA GLU A 76 16.32 -1.78 2.98
C GLU A 76 15.58 -0.45 2.72
N THR A 77 14.67 -0.42 1.75
CA THR A 77 13.84 0.77 1.48
C THR A 77 12.92 1.12 2.65
N TYR A 78 12.39 0.10 3.32
CA TYR A 78 11.57 0.30 4.52
C TYR A 78 12.38 0.94 5.66
N ASP A 79 13.63 0.50 5.87
CA ASP A 79 14.51 1.01 6.91
C ASP A 79 14.83 2.50 6.71
N ASP A 80 15.17 2.87 5.48
CA ASP A 80 15.41 4.27 5.10
C ASP A 80 14.16 5.13 5.34
N TRP A 81 12.99 4.66 4.87
CA TRP A 81 11.74 5.40 5.00
C TRP A 81 11.32 5.59 6.47
N VAL A 82 11.46 4.56 7.31
CA VAL A 82 11.16 4.66 8.74
C VAL A 82 12.13 5.60 9.45
N ALA A 83 13.41 5.57 9.08
CA ALA A 83 14.42 6.47 9.63
C ALA A 83 14.16 7.94 9.26
N ASP A 84 13.80 8.22 8.00
CA ASP A 84 13.50 9.58 7.50
C ASP A 84 12.38 10.27 8.29
N TYR A 85 11.37 9.51 8.72
CA TYR A 85 10.24 10.00 9.50
C TYR A 85 10.37 9.79 11.01
N GLY A 86 11.45 9.16 11.48
CA GLY A 86 11.64 8.83 12.89
C GLY A 86 10.53 7.93 13.46
N LEU A 87 9.97 7.05 12.64
CA LEU A 87 8.89 6.14 13.01
C LEU A 87 9.44 4.94 13.78
N ARG A 88 8.61 4.33 14.64
CA ARG A 88 8.87 3.00 15.19
C ARG A 88 8.12 1.96 14.39
N ASP A 89 8.63 0.73 14.38
CA ASP A 89 8.01 -0.36 13.63
C ASP A 89 6.55 -0.56 14.05
N GLU A 90 6.25 -0.44 15.35
CA GLU A 90 4.91 -0.62 15.91
C GLU A 90 3.89 0.42 15.41
N GLU A 91 4.36 1.54 14.87
CA GLU A 91 3.54 2.63 14.33
C GLU A 91 3.22 2.44 12.84
N VAL A 92 3.82 1.43 12.21
CA VAL A 92 3.68 1.18 10.78
C VAL A 92 2.66 0.08 10.49
N LEU A 93 1.76 0.37 9.55
CA LEU A 93 1.02 -0.64 8.79
C LEU A 93 1.73 -0.87 7.46
N TYR A 94 1.94 -2.14 7.10
CA TYR A 94 2.42 -2.56 5.78
C TYR A 94 1.46 -3.56 5.16
N MET A 95 1.09 -3.39 3.89
CA MET A 95 0.31 -4.37 3.15
C MET A 95 1.13 -4.95 2.00
N GLY A 96 1.36 -6.27 2.06
CA GLY A 96 2.06 -7.07 1.06
C GLY A 96 1.25 -8.30 0.67
N ASP A 97 1.60 -8.95 -0.43
CA ASP A 97 0.90 -10.14 -0.93
C ASP A 97 1.80 -11.34 -1.20
N ASP A 98 3.11 -11.16 -1.37
CA ASP A 98 4.04 -12.26 -1.69
C ASP A 98 5.38 -12.18 -0.92
N ILE A 99 6.22 -13.21 -1.07
CA ILE A 99 7.47 -13.42 -0.31
C ILE A 99 8.41 -12.19 -0.23
N PRO A 100 8.57 -11.33 -1.25
CA PRO A 100 9.39 -10.12 -1.12
C PRO A 100 8.95 -9.15 -0.02
N ASP A 101 7.71 -9.24 0.46
CA ASP A 101 7.16 -8.43 1.56
C ASP A 101 7.42 -9.03 2.94
N TYR A 102 7.82 -10.30 3.01
CA TYR A 102 7.84 -11.10 4.22
C TYR A 102 8.67 -10.47 5.35
N GLU A 103 9.87 -9.99 5.04
CA GLU A 103 10.77 -9.40 6.04
C GLU A 103 10.21 -8.10 6.64
N VAL A 104 9.61 -7.24 5.79
CA VAL A 104 8.95 -6.01 6.25
C VAL A 104 7.74 -6.36 7.11
N MET A 105 6.90 -7.30 6.65
CA MET A 105 5.70 -7.72 7.36
C MET A 105 5.99 -8.36 8.72
N ARG A 106 7.14 -9.03 8.89
CA ARG A 106 7.55 -9.56 10.20
C ARG A 106 7.89 -8.48 11.24
N ARG A 107 8.24 -7.28 10.78
CA ARG A 107 8.76 -6.21 11.62
C ARG A 107 7.67 -5.22 12.04
N VAL A 108 6.79 -4.85 11.12
CA VAL A 108 5.79 -3.79 11.34
C VAL A 108 4.73 -4.10 12.41
N GLY A 109 4.19 -3.04 12.99
CA GLY A 109 3.14 -3.06 14.01
C GLY A 109 1.75 -3.45 13.51
N CYS A 110 1.52 -3.43 12.20
CA CYS A 110 0.28 -3.93 11.60
C CYS A 110 0.55 -4.51 10.19
N PRO A 111 1.02 -5.76 10.09
CA PRO A 111 1.12 -6.42 8.79
C PRO A 111 -0.29 -6.77 8.30
N CYS A 112 -0.60 -6.40 7.07
CA CYS A 112 -1.87 -6.68 6.42
C CYS A 112 -1.63 -7.43 5.11
N ALA A 113 -2.62 -8.20 4.67
CA ALA A 113 -2.55 -8.92 3.41
C ALA A 113 -3.90 -8.85 2.65
N PRO A 114 -3.88 -8.82 1.30
CA PRO A 114 -5.07 -9.07 0.48
C PRO A 114 -5.60 -10.51 0.66
N ALA A 115 -6.86 -10.74 0.28
CA ALA A 115 -7.51 -12.06 0.37
C ALA A 115 -6.77 -13.16 -0.43
N ASP A 116 -6.18 -12.78 -1.55
CA ASP A 116 -5.49 -13.65 -2.50
C ASP A 116 -3.97 -13.67 -2.33
N ALA A 117 -3.44 -13.08 -1.25
CA ALA A 117 -2.02 -13.17 -0.90
C ALA A 117 -1.54 -14.62 -0.69
N ALA A 118 -0.23 -14.83 -0.83
CA ALA A 118 0.44 -16.09 -0.57
C ALA A 118 0.15 -16.61 0.86
N PRO A 119 0.07 -17.94 1.07
CA PRO A 119 -0.22 -18.52 2.39
C PRO A 119 0.74 -18.04 3.49
N GLU A 120 2.03 -17.92 3.19
CA GLU A 120 3.08 -17.46 4.09
C GLU A 120 2.81 -16.02 4.55
N ILE A 121 2.40 -15.16 3.63
CA ILE A 121 2.08 -13.76 3.90
C ILE A 121 0.81 -13.63 4.74
N LYS A 122 -0.24 -14.40 4.42
CA LYS A 122 -1.46 -14.44 5.25
C LYS A 122 -1.18 -14.96 6.65
N SER A 123 -0.22 -15.88 6.83
CA SER A 123 0.15 -16.40 8.15
C SER A 123 0.83 -15.35 9.05
N LEU A 124 1.48 -14.35 8.45
CA LEU A 124 2.07 -13.21 9.17
C LEU A 124 1.06 -12.09 9.43
N ALA A 125 0.06 -11.94 8.57
CA ALA A 125 -0.85 -10.81 8.60
C ALA A 125 -1.67 -10.77 9.90
N ARG A 126 -1.65 -9.62 10.57
CA ARG A 126 -2.55 -9.30 11.68
C ARG A 126 -3.98 -9.10 11.19
N TYR A 127 -4.12 -8.62 9.95
CA TYR A 127 -5.40 -8.48 9.28
C TYR A 127 -5.30 -8.95 7.83
N VAL A 128 -6.19 -9.85 7.43
CA VAL A 128 -6.36 -10.24 6.03
C VAL A 128 -7.64 -9.59 5.52
N SER A 129 -7.52 -8.74 4.51
CA SER A 129 -8.68 -8.13 3.87
C SER A 129 -9.55 -9.20 3.21
N GLN A 130 -10.86 -9.00 3.22
CA GLN A 130 -11.78 -9.82 2.42
C GLN A 130 -11.70 -9.52 0.91
N TYR A 131 -11.03 -8.43 0.52
CA TYR A 131 -10.85 -8.04 -0.86
C TYR A 131 -9.51 -8.49 -1.42
N LYS A 132 -9.49 -8.77 -2.71
CA LYS A 132 -8.30 -9.12 -3.46
C LYS A 132 -7.40 -7.93 -3.77
N GLY A 133 -6.16 -8.19 -4.18
CA GLY A 133 -5.25 -7.23 -4.77
C GLY A 133 -5.90 -6.39 -5.88
N GLY A 134 -5.69 -5.08 -5.87
CA GLY A 134 -6.28 -4.12 -6.82
C GLY A 134 -7.81 -4.01 -6.78
N CYS A 135 -8.47 -4.69 -5.83
CA CYS A 135 -9.92 -4.82 -5.77
C CYS A 135 -10.54 -4.16 -4.52
N GLY A 136 -9.84 -3.25 -3.86
CA GLY A 136 -10.35 -2.53 -2.68
C GLY A 136 -9.71 -2.91 -1.35
N CYS A 137 -8.69 -3.77 -1.34
CA CYS A 137 -8.04 -4.20 -0.09
C CYS A 137 -7.31 -3.05 0.62
N VAL A 138 -6.73 -2.11 -0.13
CA VAL A 138 -6.08 -0.92 0.43
C VAL A 138 -7.12 0.06 0.98
N ARG A 139 -8.24 0.27 0.27
CA ARG A 139 -9.38 1.03 0.77
C ARG A 139 -9.85 0.48 2.11
N ASP A 140 -10.02 -0.83 2.21
CA ASP A 140 -10.46 -1.52 3.41
C ASP A 140 -9.56 -1.19 4.62
N VAL A 141 -8.24 -1.40 4.50
CA VAL A 141 -7.33 -1.14 5.63
C VAL A 141 -7.16 0.35 5.95
N VAL A 142 -7.11 1.22 4.94
CA VAL A 142 -6.97 2.67 5.14
C VAL A 142 -8.22 3.24 5.82
N GLU A 143 -9.42 2.79 5.43
CA GLU A 143 -10.66 3.18 6.09
C GLU A 143 -10.66 2.77 7.57
N GLN A 144 -10.21 1.55 7.89
CA GLN A 144 -10.12 1.09 9.28
C GLN A 144 -9.16 1.94 10.11
N VAL A 145 -7.98 2.28 9.58
CA VAL A 145 -7.01 3.17 10.27
C VAL A 145 -7.64 4.54 10.53
N LEU A 146 -8.23 5.15 9.50
CA LEU A 146 -8.88 6.46 9.64
C LEU A 146 -10.04 6.43 10.62
N ARG A 147 -10.85 5.36 10.65
CA ARG A 147 -11.93 5.18 11.63
C ARG A 147 -11.39 5.04 13.05
N ALA A 148 -10.35 4.24 13.24
CA ALA A 148 -9.72 4.04 14.55
C ALA A 148 -9.13 5.35 15.11
N GLN A 149 -8.68 6.25 14.24
CA GLN A 149 -8.18 7.59 14.60
C GLN A 149 -9.25 8.68 14.64
N GLY A 150 -10.54 8.36 14.38
CA GLY A 150 -11.63 9.34 14.35
C GLY A 150 -11.55 10.32 13.17
N GLN A 151 -10.80 9.99 12.12
CA GLN A 151 -10.56 10.84 10.94
C GLN A 151 -11.42 10.46 9.72
N TRP A 152 -12.21 9.39 9.83
CA TRP A 152 -13.11 8.94 8.78
C TRP A 152 -14.45 9.69 8.83
N MET A 153 -14.87 10.27 7.69
CA MET A 153 -16.10 11.09 7.60
C MET A 153 -16.18 12.22 8.63
N SER A 154 -15.03 12.71 9.12
CA SER A 154 -14.96 13.63 10.25
C SER A 154 -15.28 15.09 9.89
N ASP A 155 -15.12 15.49 8.62
CA ASP A 155 -15.41 16.84 8.13
C ASP A 155 -15.58 16.88 6.59
N ALA A 156 -15.76 18.09 6.06
CA ALA A 156 -15.98 18.36 4.63
C ALA A 156 -14.91 17.78 3.70
N HIS A 157 -13.65 17.63 4.15
CA HIS A 157 -12.58 17.06 3.32
C HIS A 157 -12.85 15.59 3.00
N ALA A 158 -13.59 14.87 3.84
CA ALA A 158 -13.99 13.48 3.56
C ALA A 158 -15.01 13.39 2.42
N PHE A 159 -15.74 14.45 2.09
CA PHE A 159 -16.77 14.40 1.04
C PHE A 159 -16.26 14.92 -0.31
N GLY A 160 -14.97 15.24 -0.41
CA GLY A 160 -14.31 15.69 -1.62
C GLY A 160 -13.24 14.72 -2.14
N TRP A 161 -13.12 14.66 -3.47
CA TRP A 161 -11.90 14.22 -4.15
C TRP A 161 -10.88 15.36 -4.18
#